data_AF-A0A1V0AIQ2-F1
#
_entry.id   AF-A0A1V0AIQ2-F1
#
_cell.length_a   1.000
_cell.length_b   1.000
_cell.length_c   1.000
_cell.angle_alpha   90.00
_cell.angle_beta   90.00
_cell.angle_gamma   90.00
#
_symmetry.space_group_name_H-M   'P 1'
#
loop_
_entity.id
_entity.type
_entity.pdbx_description
1 polymer ?
#
loop_
_entity_poly.entity_id
_entity_poly.type
_entity_poly.pdbx_seq_one_letter_code
_entity_poly.pdbx_strand_id
1 'polypeptide(L)'
;MPARAGTTVPVRVDAGRVTRELPRPWTPMIGSEHLSHLLSTDRTGGRPIGEELAAALRLAREELGVKAVRAHAVLGDDLGVYRHGEPYDFTRIDAVYDRVVALGLRPVVELGFMPRDLAADPSRTVFQYEAIISPPKDFEAWGDLVRALVEHLAARYGLRDLIDRWAFEVWNEPNLDVFWSGTREEYFLLYDVTAAAVRDVHPDLRVGGPASAANGWVEDLLAHVARSGAALDFVSTHTYGNAPLDWRPVLSAYGRDVPIWWTEWGPTPTHFHGIGDGPFGAAFVLHGMKSAAGRIDALSHWVVSDHFEELGRPPRLFHGGFGLLTVGNLRKPRFHALALAQRLGEAELFSEVGGDAAGVEAWAARHGDGRVGILIWNGTLNSAQAAGAPELARVIDLTVEGLDRGTYTLTHHRIDATHTNVEAVWQAMGGGDWPTGDQWETLRRADGLDRLTPPTTVTGPTLTLTFDLPMPAVSFLELTPDRPSEA
;
A
#
# COMPACT_ATOMS: atom_id res chain seq x y z
N MET A 1 4.08 -6.23 -38.53
CA MET A 1 3.18 -5.16 -39.05
C MET A 1 3.74 -3.82 -38.59
N PRO A 2 3.70 -2.74 -39.39
CA PRO A 2 4.06 -1.43 -38.89
C PRO A 2 3.12 -1.07 -37.74
N ALA A 3 3.66 -0.48 -36.66
CA ALA A 3 2.85 -0.01 -35.55
C ALA A 3 1.76 0.93 -36.08
N ARG A 4 0.49 0.62 -35.84
CA ARG A 4 -0.58 1.61 -36.02
C ARG A 4 -0.21 2.81 -35.16
N ALA A 5 -0.17 4.00 -35.76
CA ALA A 5 -0.05 5.23 -34.98
C ALA A 5 -1.18 5.23 -33.93
N GLY A 6 -0.81 5.31 -32.65
CA GLY A 6 -1.79 5.28 -31.56
C GLY A 6 -2.79 6.41 -31.70
N THR A 7 -4.03 6.18 -31.27
CA THR A 7 -5.06 7.23 -31.26
C THR A 7 -4.58 8.41 -30.41
N THR A 8 -4.75 9.64 -30.90
CA THR A 8 -4.39 10.85 -30.15
C THR A 8 -5.40 11.12 -29.04
N VAL A 9 -4.91 11.37 -27.83
CA VAL A 9 -5.69 11.67 -26.63
C VAL A 9 -5.32 13.06 -26.14
N PRO A 10 -6.22 14.06 -26.22
CA PRO A 10 -5.97 15.36 -25.64
C PRO A 10 -6.01 15.27 -24.11
N VAL A 11 -4.98 15.80 -23.46
CA VAL A 11 -4.91 15.97 -22.01
C VAL A 11 -4.73 17.45 -21.71
N ARG A 12 -5.63 18.02 -20.92
CA ARG A 12 -5.57 19.43 -20.50
C ARG A 12 -5.29 19.51 -19.00
N VAL A 13 -4.36 20.37 -18.61
CA VAL A 13 -4.08 20.72 -17.21
C VAL A 13 -4.15 22.24 -17.06
N ASP A 14 -5.00 22.72 -16.17
CA ASP A 14 -5.09 24.14 -15.82
C ASP A 14 -4.32 24.41 -14.52
N ALA A 15 -3.09 24.92 -14.66
CA ALA A 15 -2.22 25.23 -13.52
C ALA A 15 -2.69 26.44 -12.69
N GLY A 16 -3.67 27.20 -13.20
CA GLY A 16 -4.32 28.31 -12.48
C GLY A 16 -5.53 27.87 -11.65
N ARG A 17 -6.09 26.68 -11.92
CA ARG A 17 -7.31 26.18 -11.28
C ARG A 17 -7.02 25.04 -10.31
N VAL A 18 -6.84 25.40 -9.04
CA VAL A 18 -6.77 24.44 -7.92
C VAL A 18 -8.17 23.89 -7.61
N THR A 19 -8.30 22.57 -7.50
CA THR A 19 -9.57 21.90 -7.18
C THR A 19 -9.71 21.58 -5.70
N ARG A 20 -8.61 21.21 -5.02
CA ARG A 20 -8.52 20.92 -3.57
C ARG A 20 -7.06 20.75 -3.14
N GLU A 21 -6.83 20.54 -1.85
CA GLU A 21 -5.58 19.95 -1.37
C GLU A 21 -5.52 18.48 -1.80
N LEU A 22 -4.37 18.03 -2.30
CA LEU A 22 -4.16 16.70 -2.87
C LEU A 22 -4.21 15.61 -1.79
N PRO A 23 -5.25 14.76 -1.76
CA PRO A 23 -5.32 13.66 -0.79
C PRO A 23 -4.32 12.56 -1.16
N ARG A 24 -3.68 11.95 -0.15
CA ARG A 24 -2.62 10.94 -0.34
C ARG A 24 -2.97 9.62 0.37
N PRO A 25 -3.92 8.84 -0.16
CA PRO A 25 -4.43 7.64 0.51
C PRO A 25 -3.39 6.54 0.77
N TRP A 26 -2.22 6.58 0.12
CA TRP A 26 -1.10 5.66 0.37
C TRP A 26 -0.25 6.01 1.60
N THR A 27 -0.33 7.26 2.10
CA THR A 27 0.55 7.72 3.19
C THR A 27 0.15 7.23 4.59
N PRO A 28 -1.12 6.96 4.93
CA PRO A 28 -1.46 6.52 6.28
C PRO A 28 -0.79 5.20 6.66
N MET A 29 -0.77 4.22 5.75
CA MET A 29 -0.24 2.88 6.06
C MET A 29 0.24 2.11 4.83
N ILE A 30 1.10 1.12 5.08
CA ILE A 30 1.55 0.11 4.11
C ILE A 30 1.41 -1.29 4.71
N GLY A 31 1.13 -2.29 3.87
CA GLY A 31 1.15 -3.69 4.27
C GLY A 31 2.58 -4.24 4.43
N SER A 32 2.74 -5.25 5.27
CA SER A 32 3.99 -6.00 5.46
C SER A 32 3.66 -7.45 5.76
N GLU A 33 4.59 -8.35 5.42
CA GLU A 33 4.66 -9.66 6.08
C GLU A 33 4.65 -9.49 7.61
N HIS A 34 4.27 -10.55 8.33
CA HIS A 34 4.25 -10.58 9.78
C HIS A 34 5.56 -10.00 10.36
N LEU A 35 5.43 -9.06 11.30
CA LEU A 35 6.54 -8.17 11.66
C LEU A 35 7.64 -8.87 12.45
N SER A 36 7.43 -10.11 12.91
CA SER A 36 8.50 -10.90 13.53
C SER A 36 9.65 -11.19 12.56
N HIS A 37 9.42 -11.07 11.24
CA HIS A 37 10.47 -11.06 10.22
C HIS A 37 11.56 -10.02 10.48
N LEU A 38 11.24 -8.91 11.16
CA LEU A 38 12.24 -7.92 11.57
C LEU A 38 13.30 -8.50 12.53
N LEU A 39 13.00 -9.59 13.22
CA LEU A 39 13.93 -10.30 14.10
C LEU A 39 14.65 -11.46 13.40
N SER A 40 14.23 -11.80 12.18
CA SER A 40 14.78 -12.93 11.43
C SER A 40 16.24 -12.71 11.04
N THR A 41 17.08 -13.69 11.37
CA THR A 41 18.48 -13.78 10.91
C THR A 41 18.65 -14.64 9.65
N ASP A 42 17.55 -15.19 9.15
CA ASP A 42 17.54 -16.02 7.95
C ASP A 42 17.81 -15.21 6.70
N ARG A 43 18.04 -15.94 5.61
CA ARG A 43 18.28 -15.37 4.29
C ARG A 43 17.35 -15.94 3.24
N THR A 44 16.97 -15.07 2.30
CA THR A 44 16.28 -15.43 1.05
C THR A 44 17.14 -14.94 -0.10
N GLY A 45 17.49 -15.81 -1.05
CA GLY A 45 18.38 -15.43 -2.16
C GLY A 45 19.75 -14.92 -1.74
N GLY A 46 20.24 -15.37 -0.58
CA GLY A 46 21.49 -14.89 0.03
C GLY A 46 21.39 -13.52 0.73
N ARG A 47 20.21 -12.90 0.77
CA ARG A 47 19.95 -11.58 1.37
C ARG A 47 19.31 -11.70 2.77
N PRO A 48 19.72 -10.89 3.77
CA PRO A 48 19.21 -10.99 5.13
C PRO A 48 17.77 -10.46 5.25
N ILE A 49 16.86 -11.25 5.82
CA ILE A 49 15.43 -10.91 5.89
C ILE A 49 15.18 -9.69 6.77
N GLY A 50 15.51 -9.76 8.07
CA GLY A 50 15.12 -8.71 9.02
C GLY A 50 15.77 -7.35 8.76
N GLU A 51 17.03 -7.32 8.32
CA GLU A 51 17.73 -6.08 7.96
C GLU A 51 17.12 -5.43 6.71
N GLU A 52 16.77 -6.22 5.71
CA GLU A 52 16.20 -5.70 4.48
C GLU A 52 14.74 -5.29 4.64
N LEU A 53 13.94 -6.02 5.43
CA LEU A 53 12.58 -5.59 5.76
C LEU A 53 12.59 -4.25 6.52
N ALA A 54 13.49 -4.09 7.48
CA ALA A 54 13.68 -2.80 8.16
C ALA A 54 14.06 -1.68 7.18
N ALA A 55 14.89 -2.00 6.18
CA ALA A 55 15.24 -1.05 5.14
C ALA A 55 14.09 -0.74 4.17
N ALA A 56 13.27 -1.72 3.82
CA ALA A 56 12.09 -1.54 2.99
C ALA A 56 11.08 -0.59 3.66
N LEU A 57 10.81 -0.79 4.95
CA LEU A 57 9.95 0.07 5.75
C LEU A 57 10.48 1.52 5.82
N ARG A 58 11.79 1.69 5.95
CA ARG A 58 12.42 3.02 5.91
C ARG A 58 12.22 3.71 4.57
N LEU A 59 12.43 2.98 3.47
CA LEU A 59 12.22 3.51 2.11
C LEU A 59 10.76 3.93 1.91
N ALA A 60 9.79 3.13 2.37
CA ALA A 60 8.38 3.51 2.31
C ALA A 60 8.09 4.79 3.12
N ARG A 61 8.67 4.93 4.31
CA ARG A 61 8.51 6.13 5.15
C ARG A 61 9.16 7.37 4.52
N GLU A 62 10.36 7.24 3.99
CA GLU A 62 11.16 8.36 3.47
C GLU A 62 10.72 8.81 2.08
N GLU A 63 10.39 7.88 1.19
CA GLU A 63 10.10 8.18 -0.22
C GLU A 63 8.61 8.20 -0.56
N LEU A 64 7.78 7.42 0.16
CA LEU A 64 6.34 7.38 -0.04
C LEU A 64 5.57 8.16 1.03
N GLY A 65 6.26 8.61 2.10
CA GLY A 65 5.66 9.38 3.18
C GLY A 65 4.82 8.56 4.17
N VAL A 66 4.94 7.23 4.12
CA VAL A 66 4.15 6.29 4.93
C VAL A 66 4.31 6.57 6.44
N LYS A 67 3.20 6.47 7.19
CA LYS A 67 3.15 6.75 8.65
C LYS A 67 3.01 5.49 9.50
N ALA A 68 2.32 4.48 9.01
CA ALA A 68 2.08 3.24 9.72
C ALA A 68 2.37 1.99 8.89
N VAL A 69 2.53 0.85 9.56
CA VAL A 69 2.65 -0.47 8.95
C VAL A 69 1.58 -1.38 9.53
N ARG A 70 0.88 -2.13 8.66
CA ARG A 70 -0.11 -3.14 9.04
C ARG A 70 0.44 -4.51 8.63
N ALA A 71 0.37 -5.47 9.54
CA ALA A 71 0.86 -6.83 9.31
C ALA A 71 0.14 -7.83 10.20
N HIS A 72 0.11 -9.08 9.76
CA HIS A 72 -0.53 -10.16 10.47
C HIS A 72 0.23 -10.61 11.73
N ALA A 73 -0.47 -11.41 12.53
CA ALA A 73 0.11 -12.36 13.47
C ALA A 73 0.89 -11.76 14.67
N VAL A 74 0.47 -10.60 15.21
CA VAL A 74 1.09 -10.05 16.45
C VAL A 74 0.94 -11.01 17.65
N LEU A 75 -0.08 -11.86 17.65
CA LEU A 75 -0.34 -12.89 18.67
C LEU A 75 0.07 -14.30 18.20
N GLY A 76 0.85 -14.40 17.12
CA GLY A 76 1.43 -15.66 16.66
C GLY A 76 2.33 -16.34 17.71
N ASP A 77 2.35 -17.67 17.70
CA ASP A 77 3.16 -18.47 18.64
C ASP A 77 4.68 -18.20 18.51
N ASP A 78 5.14 -17.68 17.37
CA ASP A 78 6.52 -17.28 17.12
C ASP A 78 6.95 -16.09 18.00
N LEU A 79 6.01 -15.23 18.39
CA LEU A 79 6.22 -14.15 19.36
C LEU A 79 6.03 -14.62 20.81
N GLY A 80 5.35 -15.76 21.02
CA GLY A 80 5.34 -16.48 22.30
C GLY A 80 4.60 -15.77 23.43
N VAL A 81 3.62 -14.93 23.12
CA VAL A 81 2.94 -14.05 24.08
C VAL A 81 2.12 -14.82 25.12
N TYR A 82 1.42 -15.87 24.70
CA TYR A 82 0.44 -16.56 25.53
C TYR A 82 0.78 -18.04 25.70
N ARG A 83 0.79 -18.49 26.95
CA ARG A 83 0.85 -19.90 27.35
C ARG A 83 -0.07 -20.13 28.54
N HIS A 84 -0.79 -21.25 28.56
CA HIS A 84 -1.77 -21.48 29.60
C HIS A 84 -1.12 -21.63 30.99
N GLY A 85 -1.52 -20.78 31.93
CA GLY A 85 -1.02 -20.80 33.30
C GLY A 85 0.32 -20.10 33.52
N GLU A 86 0.91 -19.51 32.47
CA GLU A 86 2.10 -18.67 32.57
C GLU A 86 1.73 -17.17 32.43
N PRO A 87 2.50 -16.24 33.02
CA PRO A 87 2.35 -14.81 32.73
C PRO A 87 2.58 -14.52 31.23
N TYR A 88 1.91 -13.49 30.71
CA TYR A 88 2.14 -13.04 29.33
C TYR A 88 3.58 -12.54 29.12
N ASP A 89 4.21 -12.94 28.01
CA ASP A 89 5.57 -12.53 27.65
C ASP A 89 5.57 -11.61 26.41
N PHE A 90 5.68 -10.31 26.64
CA PHE A 90 5.71 -9.30 25.56
C PHE A 90 7.12 -9.02 25.02
N THR A 91 8.16 -9.74 25.47
CA THR A 91 9.57 -9.44 25.13
C THR A 91 9.83 -9.41 23.63
N ARG A 92 9.22 -10.33 22.86
CA ARG A 92 9.41 -10.38 21.40
C ARG A 92 8.59 -9.31 20.67
N ILE A 93 7.38 -9.01 21.14
CA ILE A 93 6.60 -7.87 20.63
C ILE A 93 7.39 -6.58 20.83
N ASP A 94 7.98 -6.38 22.01
CA ASP A 94 8.82 -5.21 22.31
C ASP A 94 9.97 -5.08 21.31
N ALA A 95 10.69 -6.17 21.06
CA ALA A 95 11.81 -6.17 20.11
C ALA A 95 11.36 -5.82 18.68
N VAL A 96 10.18 -6.28 18.25
CA VAL A 96 9.59 -5.95 16.94
C VAL A 96 9.15 -4.49 16.88
N TYR A 97 8.33 -4.05 17.82
CA TYR A 97 7.73 -2.71 17.79
C TYR A 97 8.73 -1.61 18.14
N ASP A 98 9.76 -1.87 18.92
CA ASP A 98 10.88 -0.93 19.09
C ASP A 98 11.57 -0.66 17.75
N ARG A 99 11.76 -1.69 16.91
CA ARG A 99 12.32 -1.51 15.56
C ARG A 99 11.39 -0.69 14.68
N VAL A 100 10.08 -0.97 14.68
CA VAL A 100 9.09 -0.19 13.91
C VAL A 100 9.06 1.28 14.34
N VAL A 101 8.98 1.53 15.64
CA VAL A 101 8.94 2.89 16.21
C VAL A 101 10.26 3.64 15.95
N ALA A 102 11.41 2.96 16.03
CA ALA A 102 12.72 3.55 15.71
C ALA A 102 12.84 3.97 14.23
N LEU A 103 12.12 3.32 13.32
CA LEU A 103 12.03 3.73 11.91
C LEU A 103 11.09 4.94 11.70
N GLY A 104 10.43 5.42 12.75
CA GLY A 104 9.47 6.52 12.70
C GLY A 104 8.09 6.12 12.19
N LEU A 105 7.79 4.81 12.18
CA LEU A 105 6.48 4.25 11.85
C LEU A 105 5.70 3.90 13.12
N ARG A 106 4.41 3.60 12.98
CA ARG A 106 3.56 2.99 14.02
C ARG A 106 2.86 1.76 13.49
N PRO A 107 2.56 0.77 14.33
CA PRO A 107 1.76 -0.36 13.89
C PRO A 107 0.28 0.00 13.85
N VAL A 108 -0.39 -0.42 12.79
CA VAL A 108 -1.81 -0.79 12.88
C VAL A 108 -1.80 -2.22 13.38
N VAL A 109 -2.19 -2.40 14.64
CA VAL A 109 -2.08 -3.68 15.35
C VAL A 109 -3.25 -4.55 14.93
N GLU A 110 -2.99 -5.50 14.04
CA GLU A 110 -3.94 -6.57 13.74
C GLU A 110 -3.92 -7.58 14.89
N LEU A 111 -5.05 -7.67 15.60
CA LEU A 111 -5.22 -8.55 16.75
C LEU A 111 -5.56 -9.97 16.28
N GLY A 112 -4.51 -10.69 15.89
CA GLY A 112 -4.53 -12.08 15.46
C GLY A 112 -3.10 -12.62 15.34
N PHE A 113 -2.88 -13.87 14.95
CA PHE A 113 -3.87 -14.94 14.91
C PHE A 113 -4.00 -15.58 16.31
N MET A 114 -4.66 -16.73 16.44
CA MET A 114 -4.97 -17.30 17.74
C MET A 114 -3.74 -17.98 18.37
N PRO A 115 -3.36 -17.68 19.64
CA PRO A 115 -2.34 -18.46 20.33
C PRO A 115 -2.79 -19.91 20.54
N ARG A 116 -1.88 -20.86 20.39
CA ARG A 116 -2.20 -22.30 20.41
C ARG A 116 -2.91 -22.79 21.66
N ASP A 117 -2.45 -22.32 22.82
CA ASP A 117 -3.02 -22.74 24.09
C ASP A 117 -4.40 -22.15 24.35
N LEU A 118 -4.79 -21.10 23.62
CA LEU A 118 -6.11 -20.47 23.71
C LEU A 118 -7.08 -20.94 22.62
N ALA A 119 -6.56 -21.50 21.53
CA ALA A 119 -7.34 -21.98 20.40
C ALA A 119 -8.35 -23.09 20.78
N ALA A 120 -9.57 -23.00 20.24
CA ALA A 120 -10.58 -24.06 20.33
C ALA A 120 -10.19 -25.28 19.47
N ASP A 121 -9.58 -25.04 18.31
CA ASP A 121 -9.02 -26.09 17.45
C ASP A 121 -7.64 -25.64 16.92
N PRO A 122 -6.54 -26.02 17.59
CA PRO A 122 -5.18 -25.64 17.20
C PRO A 122 -4.68 -26.36 15.95
N SER A 123 -5.47 -27.27 15.35
CA SER A 123 -5.14 -27.94 14.09
C SER A 123 -5.60 -27.16 12.85
N ARG A 124 -6.48 -26.16 13.04
CA ARG A 124 -6.92 -25.26 11.97
C ARG A 124 -5.92 -24.14 11.80
N THR A 125 -5.14 -24.21 10.73
CA THR A 125 -4.08 -23.26 10.46
C THR A 125 -4.13 -22.72 9.04
N VAL A 126 -3.47 -21.58 8.84
CA VAL A 126 -3.23 -20.93 7.55
C VAL A 126 -1.73 -20.63 7.41
N PHE A 127 -1.30 -20.46 6.16
CA PHE A 127 0.08 -20.15 5.77
C PHE A 127 1.12 -21.22 6.13
N GLN A 128 2.37 -21.02 5.67
CA GLN A 128 3.49 -21.92 5.98
C GLN A 128 3.93 -21.86 7.45
N TYR A 129 3.72 -20.74 8.12
CA TYR A 129 4.04 -20.58 9.55
C TYR A 129 2.90 -21.04 10.47
N GLU A 130 1.88 -21.72 9.90
CA GLU A 130 0.82 -22.41 10.64
C GLU A 130 0.07 -21.52 11.64
N ALA A 131 -0.26 -20.29 11.26
CA ALA A 131 -1.05 -19.39 12.08
C ALA A 131 -2.43 -19.99 12.35
N ILE A 132 -2.88 -20.00 13.61
CA ILE A 132 -4.10 -20.71 14.00
C ILE A 132 -5.32 -19.82 13.78
N ILE A 133 -6.30 -20.34 13.03
CA ILE A 133 -7.47 -19.59 12.55
C ILE A 133 -8.76 -19.88 13.32
N SER A 134 -8.67 -20.68 14.39
CA SER A 134 -9.86 -21.05 15.16
C SER A 134 -10.25 -19.97 16.19
N PRO A 135 -11.53 -19.92 16.58
CA PRO A 135 -11.97 -19.12 17.72
C PRO A 135 -11.20 -19.49 19.00
N PRO A 136 -11.17 -18.60 20.00
CA PRO A 136 -10.67 -18.97 21.31
C PRO A 136 -11.63 -19.97 21.97
N LYS A 137 -11.11 -20.92 22.74
CA LYS A 137 -11.92 -21.81 23.59
C LYS A 137 -12.54 -21.09 24.78
N ASP A 138 -12.00 -19.91 25.10
CA ASP A 138 -12.44 -19.03 26.17
C ASP A 138 -12.31 -17.57 25.70
N PHE A 139 -13.46 -16.93 25.45
CA PHE A 139 -13.52 -15.55 25.00
C PHE A 139 -13.14 -14.55 26.09
N GLU A 140 -13.37 -14.86 27.37
CA GLU A 140 -12.94 -13.97 28.47
C GLU A 140 -11.41 -13.93 28.54
N ALA A 141 -10.77 -15.09 28.46
CA ALA A 141 -9.30 -15.18 28.42
C ALA A 141 -8.69 -14.49 27.19
N TRP A 142 -9.39 -14.47 26.05
CA TRP A 142 -9.00 -13.66 24.88
C TRP A 142 -9.08 -12.16 25.19
N GLY A 143 -10.17 -11.70 25.80
CA GLY A 143 -10.33 -10.30 26.21
C GLY A 143 -9.24 -9.85 27.19
N ASP A 144 -8.89 -10.69 28.15
CA ASP A 144 -7.82 -10.42 29.11
C ASP A 144 -6.45 -10.32 28.45
N LEU A 145 -6.14 -11.20 27.48
CA LEU A 145 -4.92 -11.13 26.69
C LEU A 145 -4.83 -9.81 25.90
N VAL A 146 -5.92 -9.43 25.22
CA VAL A 146 -5.98 -8.18 24.45
C VAL A 146 -5.78 -6.96 25.36
N ARG A 147 -6.50 -6.92 26.50
CA ARG A 147 -6.37 -5.83 27.47
C ARG A 147 -4.93 -5.71 27.96
N ALA A 148 -4.32 -6.82 28.38
CA ALA A 148 -2.96 -6.82 28.88
C ALA A 148 -1.94 -6.38 27.82
N LEU A 149 -2.13 -6.78 26.56
CA LEU A 149 -1.30 -6.28 25.46
C LEU A 149 -1.45 -4.76 25.31
N VAL A 150 -2.67 -4.24 25.28
CA VAL A 150 -2.92 -2.80 25.10
C VAL A 150 -2.37 -1.99 26.29
N GLU A 151 -2.54 -2.47 27.52
CA GLU A 151 -1.94 -1.87 28.73
C GLU A 151 -0.42 -1.85 28.66
N HIS A 152 0.19 -2.95 28.25
CA HIS A 152 1.64 -3.07 28.08
C HIS A 152 2.17 -2.08 27.03
N LEU A 153 1.52 -2.01 25.86
CA LEU A 153 1.87 -1.06 24.81
C LEU A 153 1.70 0.39 25.28
N ALA A 154 0.64 0.70 26.03
CA ALA A 154 0.40 2.02 26.61
C ALA A 154 1.48 2.40 27.64
N ALA A 155 1.93 1.44 28.45
CA ALA A 155 3.00 1.64 29.41
C ALA A 155 4.36 1.84 28.73
N ARG A 156 4.66 1.07 27.67
CA ARG A 156 5.94 1.11 26.96
C ARG A 156 6.10 2.32 26.04
N TYR A 157 5.10 2.61 25.22
CA TYR A 157 5.16 3.64 24.16
C TYR A 157 4.43 4.93 24.54
N GLY A 158 3.69 4.91 25.64
CA GLY A 158 2.94 6.05 26.15
C GLY A 158 1.50 6.09 25.62
N LEU A 159 0.52 6.11 26.53
CA LEU A 159 -0.90 6.10 26.20
C LEU A 159 -1.32 7.17 25.18
N ARG A 160 -0.78 8.40 25.31
CA ARG A 160 -1.11 9.48 24.36
C ARG A 160 -0.64 9.15 22.95
N ASP A 161 0.53 8.51 22.82
CA ASP A 161 1.04 8.07 21.52
C ASP A 161 0.12 7.06 20.86
N LEU A 162 -0.37 6.10 21.64
CA LEU A 162 -1.31 5.07 21.19
C LEU A 162 -2.62 5.71 20.68
N ILE A 163 -3.21 6.61 21.46
CA ILE A 163 -4.45 7.31 21.08
C ILE A 163 -4.27 8.05 19.75
N ASP A 164 -3.16 8.78 19.59
CA ASP A 164 -2.97 9.66 18.43
C ASP A 164 -2.56 8.91 17.16
N ARG A 165 -1.78 7.83 17.30
CA ARG A 165 -1.01 7.28 16.17
C ARG A 165 -1.13 5.78 15.97
N TRP A 166 -1.76 5.05 16.88
CA TRP A 166 -1.96 3.60 16.77
C TRP A 166 -3.43 3.29 16.53
N ALA A 167 -3.70 2.06 16.09
CA ALA A 167 -5.05 1.54 15.92
C ALA A 167 -5.03 0.02 16.09
N PHE A 168 -6.17 -0.53 16.52
CA PHE A 168 -6.35 -1.94 16.78
C PHE A 168 -7.38 -2.51 15.81
N GLU A 169 -6.93 -3.28 14.83
CA GLU A 169 -7.79 -3.96 13.86
C GLU A 169 -8.11 -5.37 14.37
N VAL A 170 -9.40 -5.74 14.39
CA VAL A 170 -9.82 -7.05 14.92
C VAL A 170 -9.76 -8.10 13.82
N TRP A 171 -8.79 -9.02 13.96
CA TRP A 171 -8.59 -10.20 13.10
C TRP A 171 -8.25 -9.87 11.63
N ASN A 172 -8.26 -10.90 10.77
CA ASN A 172 -8.05 -10.81 9.33
C ASN A 172 -9.04 -11.70 8.56
N GLU A 173 -9.68 -11.14 7.54
CA GLU A 173 -10.56 -11.82 6.58
C GLU A 173 -11.50 -12.90 7.16
N PRO A 174 -12.25 -12.62 8.24
CA PRO A 174 -13.05 -13.62 8.95
C PRO A 174 -14.20 -14.21 8.13
N ASN A 175 -14.51 -13.61 6.99
CA ASN A 175 -15.53 -14.08 6.05
C ASN A 175 -15.01 -15.16 5.07
N LEU A 176 -13.74 -15.54 5.16
CA LEU A 176 -13.16 -16.67 4.42
C LEU A 176 -12.81 -17.80 5.39
N ASP A 177 -13.29 -19.02 5.12
CA ASP A 177 -13.04 -20.21 5.95
C ASP A 177 -11.54 -20.55 6.12
N VAL A 178 -10.68 -20.02 5.24
CA VAL A 178 -9.22 -20.18 5.31
C VAL A 178 -8.57 -19.27 6.35
N PHE A 179 -9.24 -18.21 6.80
CA PHE A 179 -8.74 -17.25 7.78
C PHE A 179 -9.52 -17.26 9.09
N TRP A 180 -10.71 -17.87 9.11
CA TRP A 180 -11.51 -18.04 10.32
C TRP A 180 -12.32 -19.33 10.24
N SER A 181 -12.08 -20.27 11.17
CA SER A 181 -12.80 -21.54 11.18
C SER A 181 -14.10 -21.51 11.98
N GLY A 182 -14.43 -20.37 12.59
CA GLY A 182 -15.65 -20.18 13.36
C GLY A 182 -16.81 -19.67 12.52
N THR A 183 -17.93 -19.41 13.19
CA THR A 183 -19.10 -18.76 12.61
C THR A 183 -18.93 -17.24 12.58
N ARG A 184 -19.77 -16.57 11.79
CA ARG A 184 -19.86 -15.11 11.77
C ARG A 184 -20.22 -14.55 13.15
N GLU A 185 -21.14 -15.21 13.84
CA GLU A 185 -21.58 -14.79 15.17
C GLU A 185 -20.45 -14.94 16.21
N GLU A 186 -19.61 -15.97 16.10
CA GLU A 186 -18.40 -16.08 16.92
C GLU A 186 -17.36 -15.00 16.59
N TYR A 187 -17.24 -14.60 15.32
CA TYR A 187 -16.40 -13.44 14.95
C TYR A 187 -16.95 -12.13 15.57
N PHE A 188 -18.27 -11.92 15.53
CA PHE A 188 -18.87 -10.75 16.17
C PHE A 188 -18.72 -10.76 17.69
N LEU A 189 -18.77 -11.94 18.32
CA LEU A 189 -18.43 -12.07 19.74
C LEU A 189 -16.95 -11.74 20.00
N LEU A 190 -16.03 -12.24 19.15
CA LEU A 190 -14.61 -11.89 19.22
C LEU A 190 -14.43 -10.37 19.12
N TYR A 191 -15.13 -9.72 18.18
CA TYR A 191 -15.13 -8.28 17.99
C TYR A 191 -15.59 -7.53 19.24
N ASP A 192 -16.76 -7.87 19.79
CA ASP A 192 -17.31 -7.20 20.97
C ASP A 192 -16.36 -7.29 22.17
N VAL A 193 -15.80 -8.48 22.42
CA VAL A 193 -14.85 -8.72 23.51
C VAL A 193 -13.55 -7.93 23.30
N THR A 194 -13.03 -7.93 22.07
CA THR A 194 -11.80 -7.19 21.73
C THR A 194 -12.00 -5.69 21.87
N ALA A 195 -13.11 -5.16 21.35
CA ALA A 195 -13.44 -3.74 21.42
C ALA A 195 -13.62 -3.28 22.87
N ALA A 196 -14.29 -4.07 23.71
CA ALA A 196 -14.41 -3.80 25.14
C ALA A 196 -13.04 -3.79 25.83
N ALA A 197 -12.19 -4.79 25.56
CA ALA A 197 -10.84 -4.88 26.15
C ALA A 197 -9.96 -3.67 25.81
N VAL A 198 -10.00 -3.19 24.55
CA VAL A 198 -9.27 -1.98 24.14
C VAL A 198 -9.83 -0.73 24.85
N ARG A 199 -11.16 -0.58 24.91
CA ARG A 199 -11.81 0.60 25.51
C ARG A 199 -11.66 0.68 27.02
N ASP A 200 -11.57 -0.45 27.69
CA ASP A 200 -11.35 -0.48 29.13
C ASP A 200 -9.98 0.07 29.53
N VAL A 201 -8.98 -0.01 28.65
CA VAL A 201 -7.68 0.64 28.88
C VAL A 201 -7.82 2.16 28.74
N HIS A 202 -8.47 2.63 27.67
CA HIS A 202 -8.82 4.04 27.51
C HIS A 202 -9.92 4.26 26.45
N PRO A 203 -10.91 5.15 26.71
CA PRO A 203 -12.05 5.38 25.82
C PRO A 203 -11.73 6.09 24.51
N ASP A 204 -10.49 6.56 24.29
CA ASP A 204 -10.06 7.20 23.02
C ASP A 204 -9.19 6.29 22.15
N LEU A 205 -8.86 5.06 22.59
CA LEU A 205 -8.10 4.11 21.77
C LEU A 205 -8.97 3.60 20.62
N ARG A 206 -8.42 3.63 19.40
CA ARG A 206 -9.16 3.29 18.18
C ARG A 206 -9.21 1.79 17.95
N VAL A 207 -10.41 1.23 17.83
CA VAL A 207 -10.65 -0.16 17.43
C VAL A 207 -11.57 -0.25 16.21
N GLY A 208 -11.31 -1.20 15.30
CA GLY A 208 -12.06 -1.29 14.05
C GLY A 208 -11.99 -2.66 13.37
N GLY A 209 -12.79 -2.81 12.32
CA GLY A 209 -12.99 -4.06 11.58
C GLY A 209 -14.00 -3.89 10.43
N PRO A 210 -14.46 -4.95 9.76
CA PRO A 210 -14.21 -6.35 10.08
C PRO A 210 -12.93 -6.96 9.48
N ALA A 211 -12.06 -6.16 8.85
CA ALA A 211 -10.88 -6.63 8.11
C ALA A 211 -11.23 -7.69 7.05
N SER A 212 -12.44 -7.63 6.48
CA SER A 212 -12.99 -8.68 5.64
C SER A 212 -12.40 -8.71 4.23
N ALA A 213 -12.37 -9.88 3.62
CA ALA A 213 -12.07 -10.03 2.21
C ALA A 213 -13.20 -9.48 1.34
N ALA A 214 -12.82 -8.83 0.23
CA ALA A 214 -13.72 -8.38 -0.82
C ALA A 214 -14.93 -7.59 -0.30
N ASN A 215 -14.75 -6.70 0.68
CA ASN A 215 -15.79 -5.85 1.26
C ASN A 215 -16.98 -6.56 1.94
N GLY A 216 -16.88 -7.89 2.13
CA GLY A 216 -17.90 -8.68 2.81
C GLY A 216 -18.11 -8.26 4.26
N TRP A 217 -19.28 -8.53 4.85
CA TRP A 217 -19.58 -8.32 6.27
C TRP A 217 -19.39 -6.91 6.85
N VAL A 218 -18.99 -5.91 6.07
CA VAL A 218 -18.85 -4.52 6.56
C VAL A 218 -20.20 -4.02 7.08
N GLU A 219 -21.26 -4.17 6.29
CA GLU A 219 -22.62 -3.79 6.71
C GLU A 219 -23.15 -4.70 7.83
N ASP A 220 -22.81 -5.99 7.82
CA ASP A 220 -23.21 -6.91 8.90
C ASP A 220 -22.59 -6.49 10.24
N LEU A 221 -21.31 -6.07 10.26
CA LEU A 221 -20.64 -5.55 11.45
C LEU A 221 -21.30 -4.24 11.89
N LEU A 222 -21.61 -3.32 10.98
CA LEU A 222 -22.32 -2.08 11.30
C LEU A 222 -23.67 -2.35 11.97
N ALA A 223 -24.44 -3.30 11.43
CA ALA A 223 -25.70 -3.73 11.99
C ALA A 223 -25.53 -4.40 13.36
N HIS A 224 -24.49 -5.20 13.54
CA HIS A 224 -24.15 -5.83 14.82
C HIS A 224 -23.81 -4.80 15.89
N VAL A 225 -22.86 -3.92 15.60
CA VAL A 225 -22.40 -2.85 16.49
C VAL A 225 -23.53 -1.88 16.85
N ALA A 226 -24.46 -1.58 15.93
CA ALA A 226 -25.65 -0.80 16.22
C ALA A 226 -26.58 -1.46 17.26
N ARG A 227 -26.52 -2.79 17.42
CA ARG A 227 -27.29 -3.55 18.42
C ARG A 227 -26.51 -3.80 19.70
N SER A 228 -25.23 -4.19 19.60
CA SER A 228 -24.39 -4.55 20.76
C SER A 228 -23.89 -3.32 21.53
N GLY A 229 -23.76 -2.18 20.84
CA GLY A 229 -23.16 -0.97 21.41
C GLY A 229 -21.62 -1.03 21.47
N ALA A 230 -20.99 -2.04 20.87
CA ALA A 230 -19.54 -2.13 20.79
C ALA A 230 -18.92 -0.92 20.08
N ALA A 231 -17.70 -0.56 20.46
CA ALA A 231 -16.98 0.54 19.83
C ALA A 231 -16.56 0.19 18.40
N LEU A 232 -16.63 1.19 17.51
CA LEU A 232 -16.16 1.11 16.12
C LEU A 232 -15.66 2.50 15.72
N ASP A 233 -14.33 2.66 15.67
CA ASP A 233 -13.64 3.92 15.38
C ASP A 233 -13.20 4.06 13.92
N PHE A 234 -13.14 2.96 13.18
CA PHE A 234 -12.86 2.91 11.76
C PHE A 234 -13.43 1.60 11.18
N VAL A 235 -13.78 1.62 9.90
CA VAL A 235 -14.09 0.40 9.16
C VAL A 235 -12.86 -0.05 8.40
N SER A 236 -12.58 -1.35 8.41
CA SER A 236 -11.51 -1.95 7.63
C SER A 236 -11.97 -3.12 6.77
N THR A 237 -11.42 -3.25 5.57
CA THR A 237 -11.70 -4.35 4.62
C THR A 237 -10.65 -4.39 3.51
N HIS A 238 -10.65 -5.44 2.68
CA HIS A 238 -9.70 -5.66 1.59
C HIS A 238 -10.38 -5.80 0.24
N THR A 239 -9.65 -5.48 -0.82
CA THR A 239 -10.03 -5.86 -2.19
C THR A 239 -8.80 -5.94 -3.07
N TYR A 240 -8.84 -6.82 -4.06
CA TYR A 240 -7.76 -6.97 -5.03
C TYR A 240 -8.31 -6.90 -6.47
N GLY A 241 -7.49 -6.40 -7.39
CA GLY A 241 -7.80 -6.31 -8.81
C GLY A 241 -8.88 -5.28 -9.19
N ASN A 242 -9.38 -4.50 -8.22
CA ASN A 242 -10.43 -3.50 -8.41
C ASN A 242 -10.16 -2.23 -7.60
N ALA A 243 -10.85 -1.14 -7.95
CA ALA A 243 -10.84 0.09 -7.17
C ALA A 243 -11.63 -0.06 -5.85
N PRO A 244 -11.21 0.62 -4.76
CA PRO A 244 -11.90 0.55 -3.46
C PRO A 244 -13.29 1.21 -3.49
N LEU A 245 -14.25 0.55 -2.85
CA LEU A 245 -15.61 1.06 -2.64
C LEU A 245 -15.64 2.17 -1.59
N ASP A 246 -16.48 3.18 -1.83
CA ASP A 246 -16.76 4.24 -0.87
C ASP A 246 -17.89 3.82 0.08
N TRP A 247 -17.55 3.57 1.34
CA TRP A 247 -18.51 3.15 2.38
C TRP A 247 -19.23 4.32 3.06
N ARG A 248 -18.91 5.59 2.76
CA ARG A 248 -19.53 6.75 3.42
C ARG A 248 -21.06 6.77 3.32
N PRO A 249 -21.70 6.44 2.18
CA PRO A 249 -23.17 6.41 2.11
C PRO A 249 -23.79 5.39 3.07
N VAL A 250 -23.19 4.20 3.22
CA VAL A 250 -23.67 3.17 4.14
C VAL A 250 -23.40 3.58 5.58
N LEU A 251 -22.20 4.06 5.90
CA LEU A 251 -21.86 4.60 7.23
C LEU A 251 -22.86 5.67 7.68
N SER A 252 -23.20 6.61 6.79
CA SER A 252 -24.19 7.65 7.04
C SER A 252 -25.59 7.08 7.35
N ALA A 253 -26.00 6.00 6.68
CA ALA A 253 -27.26 5.32 6.97
C ALA A 253 -27.31 4.71 8.38
N TYR A 254 -26.15 4.36 8.95
CA TYR A 254 -26.00 3.93 10.35
C TYR A 254 -25.67 5.08 11.32
N GLY A 255 -25.71 6.33 10.86
CA GLY A 255 -25.39 7.51 11.67
C GLY A 255 -23.92 7.59 12.09
N ARG A 256 -23.01 7.03 11.28
CA ARG A 256 -21.57 6.98 11.56
C ARG A 256 -20.78 7.84 10.59
N ASP A 257 -19.76 8.49 11.12
CA ASP A 257 -18.74 9.23 10.37
C ASP A 257 -17.37 8.82 10.90
N VAL A 258 -16.89 7.67 10.43
CA VAL A 258 -15.62 7.06 10.85
C VAL A 258 -14.74 6.80 9.63
N PRO A 259 -13.40 6.81 9.77
CA PRO A 259 -12.49 6.54 8.67
C PRO A 259 -12.73 5.19 7.99
N ILE A 260 -12.49 5.14 6.68
CA ILE A 260 -12.54 3.93 5.85
C ILE A 260 -11.11 3.53 5.48
N TRP A 261 -10.67 2.39 5.98
CA TRP A 261 -9.34 1.84 5.70
C TRP A 261 -9.45 0.59 4.84
N TRP A 262 -8.78 0.61 3.69
CA TRP A 262 -8.52 -0.60 2.95
C TRP A 262 -7.15 -1.10 3.39
N THR A 263 -7.13 -1.95 4.42
CA THR A 263 -5.92 -2.39 5.13
C THR A 263 -5.07 -3.38 4.33
N GLU A 264 -5.66 -3.95 3.27
CA GLU A 264 -4.96 -4.60 2.16
C GLU A 264 -5.60 -4.25 0.82
N TRP A 265 -4.75 -3.97 -0.15
CA TRP A 265 -5.14 -3.68 -1.51
C TRP A 265 -4.00 -3.93 -2.49
N GLY A 266 -4.33 -4.34 -3.71
CA GLY A 266 -3.34 -4.49 -4.76
C GLY A 266 -3.91 -5.02 -6.07
N PRO A 267 -3.05 -5.23 -7.08
CA PRO A 267 -3.48 -5.71 -8.40
C PRO A 267 -3.99 -7.17 -8.40
N THR A 268 -3.61 -7.97 -7.42
CA THR A 268 -3.97 -9.40 -7.33
C THR A 268 -3.79 -9.92 -5.91
N PRO A 269 -4.66 -10.83 -5.43
CA PRO A 269 -4.47 -11.53 -4.15
C PRO A 269 -3.58 -12.78 -4.31
N THR A 270 -3.09 -13.06 -5.52
CA THR A 270 -2.31 -14.28 -5.80
C THR A 270 -0.83 -13.98 -5.75
N HIS A 271 -0.14 -14.54 -4.75
CA HIS A 271 1.31 -14.52 -4.69
C HIS A 271 1.88 -15.29 -5.90
N PHE A 272 2.99 -14.82 -6.46
CA PHE A 272 3.63 -15.37 -7.67
C PHE A 272 2.90 -15.11 -9.00
N HIS A 273 1.96 -14.16 -9.02
CA HIS A 273 1.27 -13.80 -10.24
C HIS A 273 2.16 -12.96 -11.17
N GLY A 274 2.14 -13.24 -12.48
CA GLY A 274 3.00 -12.58 -13.48
C GLY A 274 2.76 -11.07 -13.72
N ILE A 275 1.99 -10.39 -12.88
CA ILE A 275 1.72 -8.95 -12.96
C ILE A 275 2.38 -8.15 -11.83
N GLY A 276 3.02 -8.83 -10.87
CA GLY A 276 3.62 -8.19 -9.69
C GLY A 276 4.86 -7.34 -10.00
N ASP A 277 5.62 -7.70 -11.02
CA ASP A 277 6.98 -7.16 -11.20
C ASP A 277 7.09 -6.09 -12.29
N GLY A 278 6.21 -6.14 -13.30
CA GLY A 278 6.28 -5.26 -14.46
C GLY A 278 5.49 -3.94 -14.38
N PRO A 279 5.51 -3.13 -15.45
CA PRO A 279 4.88 -1.80 -15.49
C PRO A 279 3.36 -1.78 -15.40
N PHE A 280 2.67 -2.91 -15.62
CA PHE A 280 1.22 -3.01 -15.42
C PHE A 280 0.82 -2.56 -14.01
N GLY A 281 1.55 -3.05 -13.01
CA GLY A 281 1.30 -2.69 -11.62
C GLY A 281 1.41 -1.19 -11.37
N ALA A 282 2.32 -0.49 -12.05
CA ALA A 282 2.53 0.94 -11.91
C ALA A 282 1.28 1.76 -12.30
N ALA A 283 0.68 1.44 -13.45
CA ALA A 283 -0.56 2.09 -13.88
C ALA A 283 -1.74 1.70 -12.97
N PHE A 284 -1.82 0.43 -12.55
CA PHE A 284 -2.87 -0.04 -11.65
C PHE A 284 -2.85 0.70 -10.30
N VAL A 285 -1.66 0.86 -9.68
CA VAL A 285 -1.56 1.56 -8.38
C VAL A 285 -1.99 3.02 -8.50
N LEU A 286 -1.62 3.71 -9.58
CA LEU A 286 -2.03 5.10 -9.80
C LEU A 286 -3.54 5.23 -10.00
N HIS A 287 -4.15 4.33 -10.78
CA HIS A 287 -5.60 4.27 -10.95
C HIS A 287 -6.32 4.15 -9.61
N GLY A 288 -5.91 3.18 -8.79
CA GLY A 288 -6.53 2.96 -7.47
C GLY A 288 -6.33 4.13 -6.51
N MET A 289 -5.11 4.68 -6.44
CA MET A 289 -4.79 5.81 -5.54
C MET A 289 -5.55 7.08 -5.93
N LYS A 290 -5.60 7.42 -7.22
CA LYS A 290 -6.38 8.58 -7.71
C LYS A 290 -7.87 8.35 -7.47
N SER A 291 -8.36 7.14 -7.74
CA SER A 291 -9.76 6.80 -7.47
C SER A 291 -10.08 7.01 -5.99
N ALA A 292 -9.24 6.54 -5.07
CA ALA A 292 -9.43 6.66 -3.62
C ALA A 292 -9.29 8.09 -3.08
N ALA A 293 -8.56 8.98 -3.76
CA ALA A 293 -8.20 10.30 -3.27
C ALA A 293 -9.42 11.16 -2.88
N GLY A 294 -9.56 11.44 -1.58
CA GLY A 294 -10.63 12.24 -0.99
C GLY A 294 -11.96 11.49 -0.79
N ARG A 295 -11.95 10.16 -1.00
CA ARG A 295 -13.08 9.26 -0.71
C ARG A 295 -12.75 8.25 0.38
N ILE A 296 -11.50 7.84 0.44
CA ILE A 296 -10.99 6.79 1.30
C ILE A 296 -9.83 7.35 2.12
N ASP A 297 -9.84 7.10 3.43
CA ASP A 297 -8.83 7.62 4.35
C ASP A 297 -7.49 6.92 4.19
N ALA A 298 -7.49 5.59 3.99
CA ALA A 298 -6.28 4.81 3.75
C ALA A 298 -6.51 3.71 2.70
N LEU A 299 -5.58 3.60 1.75
CA LEU A 299 -5.48 2.50 0.78
C LEU A 299 -4.10 1.87 0.90
N SER A 300 -4.01 0.79 1.68
CA SER A 300 -2.77 0.11 2.02
C SER A 300 -2.36 -0.84 0.91
N HIS A 301 -1.23 -0.58 0.24
CA HIS A 301 -0.69 -1.54 -0.72
C HIS A 301 -0.12 -2.77 0.02
N TRP A 302 -0.60 -3.95 -0.32
CA TRP A 302 -0.05 -5.23 0.14
C TRP A 302 1.03 -5.70 -0.86
N VAL A 303 2.34 -5.62 -0.57
CA VAL A 303 3.05 -5.19 0.66
C VAL A 303 4.28 -4.34 0.34
N VAL A 304 5.01 -3.89 1.36
CA VAL A 304 6.25 -3.11 1.22
C VAL A 304 7.41 -3.91 0.59
N SER A 305 7.58 -5.20 0.89
CA SER A 305 8.75 -6.00 0.51
C SER A 305 8.36 -7.42 0.07
N ASP A 306 9.14 -7.99 -0.85
CA ASP A 306 9.05 -9.40 -1.23
C ASP A 306 9.67 -10.36 -0.20
N HIS A 307 10.27 -9.88 0.90
CA HIS A 307 10.53 -10.75 2.04
C HIS A 307 9.18 -11.18 2.64
N PHE A 308 8.69 -12.32 2.15
CA PHE A 308 7.35 -12.85 2.36
C PHE A 308 7.43 -14.38 2.45
N GLU A 309 6.61 -15.02 3.27
CA GLU A 309 6.63 -16.48 3.44
C GLU A 309 5.26 -17.14 3.62
N GLU A 310 4.16 -16.39 3.68
CA GLU A 310 2.79 -16.95 3.80
C GLU A 310 2.52 -18.14 2.87
N LEU A 311 2.84 -17.96 1.59
CA LEU A 311 2.68 -18.96 0.53
C LEU A 311 4.03 -19.54 0.06
N GLY A 312 5.08 -19.33 0.85
CA GLY A 312 6.44 -19.75 0.57
C GLY A 312 7.39 -18.62 0.29
N ARG A 313 8.65 -18.85 0.67
CA ARG A 313 9.74 -17.91 0.42
C ARG A 313 9.96 -17.73 -1.09
N PRO A 314 10.31 -16.52 -1.53
CA PRO A 314 10.69 -16.25 -2.92
C PRO A 314 11.71 -17.27 -3.43
N PRO A 315 11.44 -17.96 -4.56
CA PRO A 315 12.41 -18.89 -5.14
C PRO A 315 13.46 -18.18 -6.00
N ARG A 316 13.18 -16.94 -6.43
CA ARG A 316 13.99 -16.12 -7.34
C ARG A 316 13.71 -14.64 -7.15
N LEU A 317 14.54 -13.75 -7.72
CA LEU A 317 14.43 -12.30 -7.57
C LEU A 317 13.07 -11.76 -8.04
N PHE A 318 12.72 -11.97 -9.30
CA PHE A 318 11.42 -11.61 -9.87
C PHE A 318 10.58 -12.87 -10.01
N HIS A 319 9.55 -12.96 -9.18
CA HIS A 319 8.73 -14.15 -9.00
C HIS A 319 7.24 -13.85 -9.03
N GLY A 320 6.82 -12.60 -9.27
CA GLY A 320 5.42 -12.16 -9.16
C GLY A 320 5.01 -11.84 -7.73
N GLY A 321 5.96 -11.37 -6.90
CA GLY A 321 5.74 -11.05 -5.50
C GLY A 321 4.84 -9.84 -5.26
N PHE A 322 4.19 -9.78 -4.09
CA PHE A 322 3.33 -8.66 -3.70
C PHE A 322 4.09 -7.35 -3.48
N GLY A 323 5.37 -7.44 -3.10
CA GLY A 323 6.20 -6.34 -2.65
C GLY A 323 6.32 -5.20 -3.65
N LEU A 324 6.33 -3.97 -3.13
CA LEU A 324 6.80 -2.79 -3.86
C LEU A 324 8.31 -2.84 -4.09
N LEU A 325 9.04 -3.52 -3.21
CA LEU A 325 10.48 -3.72 -3.25
C LEU A 325 10.78 -5.22 -3.38
N THR A 326 11.79 -5.56 -4.19
CA THR A 326 12.27 -6.94 -4.29
C THR A 326 12.96 -7.42 -3.01
N VAL A 327 13.23 -8.72 -2.91
CA VAL A 327 14.35 -9.20 -2.08
C VAL A 327 15.61 -8.48 -2.55
N GLY A 328 16.39 -7.86 -1.67
CA GLY A 328 17.48 -6.96 -2.04
C GLY A 328 17.11 -5.47 -2.16
N ASN A 329 15.84 -5.11 -1.94
CA ASN A 329 15.31 -3.74 -1.94
C ASN A 329 15.52 -2.94 -3.24
N LEU A 330 15.41 -3.59 -4.40
CA LEU A 330 15.29 -2.88 -5.69
C LEU A 330 13.85 -2.40 -5.85
N ARG A 331 13.64 -1.16 -6.32
CA ARG A 331 12.30 -0.61 -6.53
C ARG A 331 11.67 -1.23 -7.77
N LYS A 332 10.48 -1.80 -7.59
CA LYS A 332 9.64 -2.22 -8.70
C LYS A 332 8.95 -1.01 -9.33
N PRO A 333 8.46 -1.10 -10.59
CA PRO A 333 7.65 -0.07 -11.23
C PRO A 333 6.52 0.49 -10.35
N ARG A 334 5.87 -0.35 -9.54
CA ARG A 334 4.84 0.05 -8.56
C ARG A 334 5.35 1.03 -7.50
N PHE A 335 6.54 0.79 -6.96
CA PHE A 335 7.17 1.70 -5.99
C PHE A 335 7.45 3.06 -6.64
N HIS A 336 8.06 3.06 -7.84
CA HIS A 336 8.36 4.30 -8.55
C HIS A 336 7.10 5.10 -8.87
N ALA A 337 6.00 4.43 -9.24
CA ALA A 337 4.72 5.10 -9.48
C ALA A 337 4.20 5.84 -8.23
N LEU A 338 4.24 5.18 -7.06
CA LEU A 338 3.86 5.81 -5.79
C LEU A 338 4.84 6.92 -5.39
N ALA A 339 6.14 6.75 -5.62
CA ALA A 339 7.14 7.80 -5.36
C ALA A 339 6.92 9.03 -6.26
N LEU A 340 6.55 8.84 -7.53
CA LEU A 340 6.19 9.93 -8.43
C LEU A 340 4.87 10.61 -8.01
N ALA A 341 3.87 9.86 -7.55
CA ALA A 341 2.66 10.42 -6.95
C ALA A 341 2.99 11.22 -5.68
N GLN A 342 3.95 10.74 -4.87
CA GLN A 342 4.40 11.45 -3.68
C GLN A 342 5.10 12.77 -4.02
N ARG A 343 5.77 12.87 -5.18
CA ARG A 343 6.40 14.11 -5.69
C ARG A 343 5.44 15.18 -6.20
N LEU A 344 4.16 14.84 -6.44
CA LEU A 344 3.14 15.85 -6.76
C LEU A 344 3.07 16.90 -5.65
N GLY A 345 2.72 18.15 -6.01
CA GLY A 345 2.54 19.23 -5.04
C GLY A 345 1.29 19.06 -4.17
N GLU A 346 1.07 20.00 -3.26
CA GLU A 346 -0.03 19.97 -2.29
C GLU A 346 -1.36 20.44 -2.88
N ALA A 347 -1.34 21.30 -3.91
CA ALA A 347 -2.54 21.83 -4.52
C ALA A 347 -2.92 21.03 -5.78
N GLU A 348 -3.96 20.20 -5.71
CA GLU A 348 -4.47 19.44 -6.86
C GLU A 348 -5.00 20.40 -7.92
N LEU A 349 -4.59 20.19 -9.17
CA LEU A 349 -4.98 21.00 -10.32
C LEU A 349 -6.11 20.34 -11.09
N PHE A 350 -6.93 21.16 -11.76
CA PHE A 350 -7.90 20.65 -12.71
C PHE A 350 -7.17 19.98 -13.90
N SER A 351 -7.53 18.73 -14.16
CA SER A 351 -7.10 18.00 -15.35
C SER A 351 -8.29 17.35 -16.06
N GLU A 352 -8.24 17.30 -17.38
CA GLU A 352 -9.25 16.70 -18.23
C GLU A 352 -8.58 15.82 -19.28
N VAL A 353 -9.14 14.63 -19.51
CA VAL A 353 -8.71 13.70 -20.55
C VAL A 353 -9.89 13.55 -21.52
N GLY A 354 -9.66 13.89 -22.80
CA GLY A 354 -10.69 13.82 -23.84
C GLY A 354 -10.47 12.69 -24.84
N GLY A 355 -11.40 12.56 -25.80
CA GLY A 355 -11.27 11.59 -26.90
C GLY A 355 -11.37 10.12 -26.47
N ASP A 356 -10.77 9.23 -27.26
CA ASP A 356 -10.66 7.79 -26.96
C ASP A 356 -9.50 7.55 -25.98
N ALA A 357 -9.77 7.83 -24.71
CA ALA A 357 -8.79 7.68 -23.63
C ALA A 357 -8.36 6.22 -23.43
N ALA A 358 -9.21 5.24 -23.72
CA ALA A 358 -9.06 3.85 -23.26
C ALA A 358 -8.69 3.77 -21.76
N GLY A 359 -7.41 3.53 -21.46
CA GLY A 359 -6.88 3.46 -20.09
C GLY A 359 -6.12 4.71 -19.64
N VAL A 360 -6.23 5.83 -20.38
CA VAL A 360 -5.48 7.05 -20.11
C VAL A 360 -6.14 7.86 -18.99
N GLU A 361 -5.35 8.23 -18.01
CA GLU A 361 -5.72 9.16 -16.94
C GLU A 361 -4.60 10.14 -16.66
N ALA A 362 -4.96 11.29 -16.08
CA ALA A 362 -4.01 12.32 -15.64
C ALA A 362 -4.25 12.74 -14.19
N TRP A 363 -3.18 13.06 -13.46
CA TRP A 363 -3.24 13.64 -12.12
C TRP A 363 -2.16 14.72 -11.98
N ALA A 364 -2.54 15.95 -11.65
CA ALA A 364 -1.62 17.07 -11.62
C ALA A 364 -1.76 17.84 -10.32
N ALA A 365 -0.64 18.39 -9.83
CA ALA A 365 -0.63 19.24 -8.66
C ALA A 365 0.50 20.27 -8.71
N ARG A 366 0.30 21.38 -8.02
CA ARG A 366 1.24 22.49 -7.92
C ARG A 366 1.80 22.59 -6.50
N HIS A 367 3.11 22.82 -6.41
CA HIS A 367 3.83 23.13 -5.19
C HIS A 367 3.67 24.62 -4.83
N GLY A 368 3.81 24.96 -3.56
CA GLY A 368 3.78 26.37 -3.12
C GLY A 368 4.87 27.26 -3.75
N ASP A 369 5.92 26.67 -4.32
CA ASP A 369 7.00 27.38 -5.01
C ASP A 369 6.85 27.49 -6.54
N GLY A 370 5.68 27.13 -7.07
CA GLY A 370 5.36 27.23 -8.49
C GLY A 370 5.76 26.02 -9.32
N ARG A 371 6.42 24.99 -8.76
CA ARG A 371 6.62 23.72 -9.47
C ARG A 371 5.29 23.05 -9.78
N VAL A 372 5.14 22.50 -10.98
CA VAL A 372 3.95 21.75 -11.40
C VAL A 372 4.37 20.33 -11.77
N GLY A 373 3.79 19.34 -11.10
CA GLY A 373 3.95 17.92 -11.41
C GLY A 373 2.69 17.38 -12.10
N ILE A 374 2.88 16.55 -13.12
CA ILE A 374 1.80 15.98 -13.94
C ILE A 374 2.10 14.50 -14.17
N LEU A 375 1.30 13.62 -13.59
CA LEU A 375 1.23 12.20 -13.92
C LEU A 375 0.24 11.98 -15.05
N ILE A 376 0.64 11.21 -16.07
CA ILE A 376 -0.24 10.71 -17.12
C ILE A 376 0.10 9.24 -17.34
N TRP A 377 -0.85 8.34 -17.15
CA TRP A 377 -0.63 6.91 -17.35
C TRP A 377 -1.64 6.33 -18.33
N ASN A 378 -1.28 5.20 -18.92
CA ASN A 378 -2.14 4.38 -19.76
C ASN A 378 -2.08 2.95 -19.22
N GLY A 379 -3.20 2.44 -18.71
CA GLY A 379 -3.29 1.07 -18.21
C GLY A 379 -4.73 0.57 -18.18
N THR A 380 -4.90 -0.73 -18.39
CA THR A 380 -6.20 -1.40 -18.22
C THR A 380 -6.27 -2.08 -16.86
N LEU A 381 -7.49 -2.38 -16.40
CA LEU A 381 -7.69 -3.29 -15.26
C LEU A 381 -7.63 -4.77 -15.68
N ASN A 382 -7.56 -5.04 -16.98
CA ASN A 382 -7.50 -6.40 -17.51
C ASN A 382 -6.08 -6.96 -17.40
N SER A 383 -5.81 -7.74 -16.35
CA SER A 383 -4.51 -8.36 -16.10
C SER A 383 -4.04 -9.30 -17.24
N ALA A 384 -4.95 -9.81 -18.07
CA ALA A 384 -4.56 -10.59 -19.26
C ALA A 384 -3.79 -9.76 -20.29
N GLN A 385 -3.88 -8.42 -20.23
CA GLN A 385 -3.15 -7.48 -21.08
C GLN A 385 -1.92 -6.88 -20.37
N ALA A 386 -1.47 -7.45 -19.24
CA ALA A 386 -0.36 -6.91 -18.47
C ALA A 386 0.98 -6.86 -19.23
N ALA A 387 1.18 -7.76 -20.20
CA ALA A 387 2.35 -7.74 -21.09
C ALA A 387 2.29 -6.64 -22.17
N GLY A 388 1.19 -5.89 -22.21
CA GLY A 388 0.92 -4.81 -23.15
C GLY A 388 0.00 -5.21 -24.30
N ALA A 389 -0.70 -4.22 -24.83
CA ALA A 389 -1.61 -4.37 -25.97
C ALA A 389 -1.42 -3.19 -26.94
N PRO A 390 -0.75 -3.38 -28.10
CA PRO A 390 -0.41 -2.29 -29.00
C PRO A 390 -1.61 -1.48 -29.51
N GLU A 391 -2.78 -2.08 -29.63
CA GLU A 391 -4.05 -1.40 -29.99
C GLU A 391 -4.53 -0.41 -28.92
N LEU A 392 -4.03 -0.54 -27.70
CA LEU A 392 -4.29 0.37 -26.59
C LEU A 392 -3.18 1.42 -26.42
N ALA A 393 -2.14 1.42 -27.25
CA ALA A 393 -1.17 2.50 -27.29
C ALA A 393 -1.86 3.82 -27.70
N ARG A 394 -1.43 4.92 -27.10
CA ARG A 394 -1.95 6.26 -27.37
C ARG A 394 -0.83 7.22 -27.71
N VAL A 395 -1.19 8.35 -28.32
CA VAL A 395 -0.34 9.53 -28.42
C VAL A 395 -0.98 10.61 -27.57
N ILE A 396 -0.29 11.11 -26.56
CA ILE A 396 -0.79 12.18 -25.71
C ILE A 396 -0.53 13.51 -26.40
N ASP A 397 -1.56 14.33 -26.50
CA ASP A 397 -1.47 15.75 -26.84
C ASP A 397 -1.76 16.57 -25.59
N LEU A 398 -0.70 16.89 -24.84
CA LEU A 398 -0.78 17.57 -23.56
C LEU A 398 -0.79 19.08 -23.77
N THR A 399 -1.78 19.77 -23.20
CA THR A 399 -1.80 21.22 -23.04
C THR A 399 -1.79 21.57 -21.55
N VAL A 400 -0.77 22.32 -21.12
CA VAL A 400 -0.73 22.92 -19.78
C VAL A 400 -0.92 24.42 -19.94
N GLU A 401 -1.98 24.95 -19.34
CA GLU A 401 -2.31 26.38 -19.35
C GLU A 401 -2.27 26.95 -17.94
N GLY A 402 -2.41 28.28 -17.81
CA GLY A 402 -2.46 28.94 -16.50
C GLY A 402 -1.13 28.89 -15.74
N LEU A 403 -0.02 28.62 -16.44
CA LEU A 403 1.31 28.78 -15.87
C LEU A 403 1.62 30.26 -15.67
N ASP A 404 2.39 30.56 -14.63
CA ASP A 404 2.96 31.90 -14.47
C ASP A 404 3.85 32.23 -15.67
N ARG A 405 3.93 33.53 -16.01
CA ARG A 405 4.81 33.98 -17.08
C ARG A 405 6.25 33.82 -16.63
N GLY A 406 7.00 32.97 -17.33
CA GLY A 406 8.39 32.73 -17.03
C GLY A 406 8.94 31.58 -17.83
N THR A 407 10.17 31.23 -17.49
CA THR A 407 10.89 30.09 -18.03
C THR A 407 10.82 28.94 -17.03
N TYR A 408 10.65 27.73 -17.55
CA TYR A 408 10.62 26.51 -16.77
C TYR A 408 11.62 25.51 -17.33
N THR A 409 12.27 24.77 -16.45
CA THR A 409 12.92 23.51 -16.78
C THR A 409 11.88 22.40 -16.75
N LEU A 410 11.60 21.80 -17.92
CA LEU A 410 10.76 20.62 -18.08
C LEU A 410 11.61 19.36 -17.97
N THR A 411 11.23 18.46 -17.06
CA THR A 411 11.75 17.08 -17.02
C THR A 411 10.62 16.09 -17.28
N HIS A 412 10.94 14.98 -17.96
CA HIS A 412 9.95 13.95 -18.34
C HIS A 412 10.50 12.56 -18.01
N HIS A 413 9.93 11.91 -17.00
CA HIS A 413 10.23 10.55 -16.58
C HIS A 413 9.24 9.54 -17.15
N ARG A 414 9.69 8.30 -17.39
CA ARG A 414 8.89 7.22 -17.95
C ARG A 414 9.05 5.93 -17.17
N ILE A 415 7.92 5.27 -16.91
CA ILE A 415 7.84 3.86 -16.50
C ILE A 415 7.12 3.09 -17.61
N ASP A 416 7.80 2.18 -18.29
CA ASP A 416 7.22 1.28 -19.30
C ASP A 416 8.11 0.05 -19.50
N ALA A 417 7.93 -0.69 -20.60
CA ALA A 417 8.70 -1.90 -20.88
C ALA A 417 10.22 -1.66 -20.96
N THR A 418 10.67 -0.44 -21.27
CA THR A 418 12.09 -0.12 -21.52
C THR A 418 12.66 0.96 -20.59
N HIS A 419 11.83 1.59 -19.76
CA HIS A 419 12.25 2.67 -18.85
C HIS A 419 11.75 2.41 -17.44
N THR A 420 12.59 2.68 -16.43
CA THR A 420 12.29 2.50 -15.00
C THR A 420 11.74 1.10 -14.72
N ASN A 421 12.40 0.10 -15.31
CA ASN A 421 11.98 -1.29 -15.25
C ASN A 421 13.18 -2.20 -14.97
N VAL A 422 13.46 -2.40 -13.69
CA VAL A 422 14.59 -3.22 -13.23
C VAL A 422 14.43 -4.70 -13.61
N GLU A 423 13.20 -5.20 -13.81
CA GLU A 423 12.95 -6.54 -14.32
C GLU A 423 13.48 -6.68 -15.77
N ALA A 424 13.24 -5.68 -16.62
CA ALA A 424 13.75 -5.70 -18.00
C ALA A 424 15.29 -5.73 -18.04
N VAL A 425 15.96 -5.01 -17.12
CA VAL A 425 17.42 -5.06 -16.97
C VAL A 425 17.89 -6.45 -16.53
N TRP A 426 17.17 -7.10 -15.61
CA TRP A 426 17.47 -8.48 -15.21
C TRP A 426 17.35 -9.47 -16.37
N GLN A 427 16.27 -9.38 -17.14
CA GLN A 427 16.06 -10.25 -18.31
C GLN A 427 17.14 -10.01 -19.39
N ALA A 428 17.57 -8.77 -19.60
CA ALA A 428 18.64 -8.44 -20.55
C ALA A 428 20.01 -9.04 -20.15
N MET A 429 20.23 -9.29 -18.86
CA MET A 429 21.43 -10.00 -18.36
C MET A 429 21.32 -11.53 -18.42
N GLY A 430 20.27 -12.07 -19.04
CA GLY A 430 20.01 -13.50 -19.16
C GLY A 430 19.12 -14.08 -18.07
N GLY A 431 18.63 -13.26 -17.13
CA GLY A 431 17.75 -13.69 -16.05
C GLY A 431 18.36 -14.78 -15.14
N GLY A 432 17.50 -15.64 -14.61
CA GLY A 432 17.85 -16.70 -13.66
C GLY A 432 17.13 -16.55 -12.32
N ASP A 433 17.52 -17.35 -11.34
CA ASP A 433 16.89 -17.33 -10.03
C ASP A 433 17.38 -16.16 -9.17
N TRP A 434 18.70 -16.03 -8.98
CA TRP A 434 19.29 -14.99 -8.13
C TRP A 434 20.47 -14.31 -8.82
N PRO A 435 20.63 -12.98 -8.70
CA PRO A 435 21.78 -12.28 -9.26
C PRO A 435 23.09 -12.67 -8.58
N THR A 436 24.16 -12.73 -9.36
CA THR A 436 25.55 -12.76 -8.88
C THR A 436 26.00 -11.37 -8.39
N GLY A 437 27.22 -11.27 -7.82
CA GLY A 437 27.77 -10.00 -7.32
C GLY A 437 27.72 -8.86 -8.34
N ASP A 438 28.31 -9.05 -9.52
CA ASP A 438 28.35 -8.03 -10.58
C ASP A 438 26.95 -7.72 -11.14
N GLN A 439 26.05 -8.70 -11.17
CA GLN A 439 24.66 -8.50 -11.58
C GLN A 439 23.91 -7.64 -10.56
N TRP A 440 24.12 -7.83 -9.25
CA TRP A 440 23.55 -6.96 -8.20
C TRP A 440 24.00 -5.51 -8.35
N GLU A 441 25.29 -5.27 -8.62
CA GLU A 441 25.81 -3.92 -8.85
C GLU A 441 25.19 -3.26 -10.08
N THR A 442 24.94 -4.05 -11.13
CA THR A 442 24.28 -3.57 -12.34
C THR A 442 22.81 -3.23 -12.08
N LEU A 443 22.07 -4.09 -11.36
CA LEU A 443 20.68 -3.81 -10.99
C LEU A 443 20.56 -2.57 -10.09
N ARG A 444 21.45 -2.39 -9.11
CA ARG A 444 21.45 -1.20 -8.24
C ARG A 444 21.73 0.09 -9.00
N ARG A 445 22.57 0.06 -10.03
CA ARG A 445 22.80 1.24 -10.88
C ARG A 445 21.59 1.58 -11.75
N ALA A 446 20.77 0.58 -12.07
CA ALA A 446 19.53 0.74 -12.84
C ALA A 446 18.29 1.03 -11.97
N ASP A 447 18.38 0.87 -10.64
CA ASP A 447 17.31 1.17 -9.69
C ASP A 447 17.13 2.69 -9.52
N GLY A 448 16.40 3.29 -10.47
CA GLY A 448 16.19 4.73 -10.56
C GLY A 448 15.13 5.10 -11.60
N LEU A 449 14.85 6.40 -11.70
CA LEU A 449 13.89 6.94 -12.65
C LEU A 449 14.57 7.30 -13.97
N ASP A 450 14.20 6.62 -15.04
CA ASP A 450 14.64 6.95 -16.39
C ASP A 450 13.91 8.19 -16.93
N ARG A 451 14.62 8.97 -17.75
CA ARG A 451 14.06 10.12 -18.47
C ARG A 451 13.71 9.70 -19.89
N LEU A 452 12.52 10.07 -20.36
CA LEU A 452 12.12 9.86 -21.76
C LEU A 452 12.90 10.77 -22.70
N THR A 453 13.14 12.01 -22.26
CA THR A 453 13.86 13.03 -23.02
C THR A 453 14.83 13.80 -22.10
N PRO A 454 15.91 14.38 -22.63
CA PRO A 454 16.73 15.32 -21.86
C PRO A 454 15.88 16.49 -21.33
N PRO A 455 16.24 17.09 -20.18
CA PRO A 455 15.56 18.29 -19.70
C PRO A 455 15.55 19.39 -20.76
N THR A 456 14.42 20.07 -20.91
CA THR A 456 14.24 21.14 -21.90
C THR A 456 13.74 22.41 -21.24
N THR A 457 14.11 23.54 -21.81
CA THR A 457 13.61 24.85 -21.37
C THR A 457 12.33 25.17 -22.13
N VAL A 458 11.26 25.50 -21.40
CA VAL A 458 9.97 25.90 -21.96
C VAL A 458 9.54 27.25 -21.39
N THR A 459 8.67 27.96 -22.09
CA THR A 459 8.18 29.29 -21.67
C THR A 459 6.66 29.29 -21.56
N GLY A 460 6.15 29.88 -20.47
CA GLY A 460 4.73 30.04 -20.21
C GLY A 460 4.10 31.19 -21.02
N PRO A 461 2.78 31.42 -20.92
CA PRO A 461 1.86 30.85 -19.91
C PRO A 461 1.20 29.53 -20.34
N THR A 462 1.52 29.03 -21.54
CA THR A 462 0.94 27.80 -22.09
C THR A 462 2.04 26.94 -22.70
N LEU A 463 2.01 25.64 -22.37
CA LEU A 463 2.87 24.62 -22.94
C LEU A 463 2.01 23.61 -23.69
N THR A 464 2.47 23.20 -24.87
CA THR A 464 1.90 22.07 -25.60
C THR A 464 3.00 21.05 -25.88
N LEU A 465 2.72 19.77 -25.65
CA LEU A 465 3.66 18.68 -25.87
C LEU A 465 2.94 17.45 -26.41
N THR A 466 3.52 16.82 -27.43
CA THR A 466 3.03 15.55 -27.97
C THR A 466 4.04 14.43 -27.71
N PHE A 467 3.59 13.29 -27.20
CA PHE A 467 4.45 12.12 -26.96
C PHE A 467 3.66 10.80 -27.01
N ASP A 468 4.33 9.69 -27.34
CA ASP A 468 3.71 8.37 -27.29
C ASP A 468 3.49 7.92 -25.84
N LEU A 469 2.42 7.15 -25.59
CA LEU A 469 2.19 6.50 -24.31
C LEU A 469 1.72 5.05 -24.55
N PRO A 470 2.64 4.08 -24.53
CA PRO A 470 2.33 2.66 -24.63
C PRO A 470 1.38 2.19 -23.52
N MET A 471 0.82 0.99 -23.66
CA MET A 471 0.05 0.35 -22.59
C MET A 471 0.77 -0.94 -22.18
N PRO A 472 1.11 -1.12 -20.89
CA PRO A 472 1.04 -0.14 -19.80
C PRO A 472 2.21 0.85 -19.83
N ALA A 473 1.96 2.11 -19.48
CA ALA A 473 3.02 3.11 -19.27
C ALA A 473 2.59 4.23 -18.31
N VAL A 474 3.56 4.85 -17.64
CA VAL A 474 3.38 6.05 -16.81
C VAL A 474 4.39 7.11 -17.26
N SER A 475 3.91 8.31 -17.53
CA SER A 475 4.73 9.51 -17.72
C SER A 475 4.56 10.45 -16.54
N PHE A 476 5.68 10.97 -16.03
CA PHE A 476 5.68 12.07 -15.07
C PHE A 476 6.43 13.25 -15.66
N LEU A 477 5.73 14.37 -15.81
CA LEU A 477 6.29 15.63 -16.26
C LEU A 477 6.38 16.58 -15.07
N GLU A 478 7.52 17.23 -14.91
CA GLU A 478 7.73 18.24 -13.87
C GLU A 478 8.24 19.52 -14.49
N LEU A 479 7.49 20.60 -14.29
CA LEU A 479 7.84 21.96 -14.68
C LEU A 479 8.39 22.67 -13.45
N THR A 480 9.69 22.96 -13.46
CA THR A 480 10.34 23.72 -12.39
C THR A 480 10.59 25.14 -12.85
N PRO A 481 10.00 26.17 -12.20
CA PRO A 481 10.27 27.56 -12.55
C PRO A 481 11.77 27.87 -12.39
N ASP A 482 12.35 28.52 -13.39
CA ASP A 482 13.67 29.10 -13.26
C ASP A 482 13.52 30.34 -12.37
N ARG A 483 13.72 30.20 -11.05
CA ARG A 483 13.70 31.37 -10.18
C ARG A 483 14.87 32.28 -10.58
N PRO A 484 14.67 33.61 -10.72
CA PRO A 484 15.80 34.51 -10.85
C PRO A 484 16.68 34.31 -9.61
N SER A 485 17.99 34.13 -9.80
CA SER A 485 18.92 34.17 -8.67
C SER A 485 18.64 35.45 -7.91
N GLU A 486 18.30 35.36 -6.62
CA GLU A 486 18.30 36.52 -5.74
C GLU A 486 19.68 37.18 -5.89
N ALA A 487 19.71 38.35 -6.52
CA ALA A 487 20.92 39.09 -6.87
C ALA A 487 21.34 40.01 -5.72
#